data_AF-A0A944EI89-F1
#
_entry.id   AF-A0A944EI89-F1
#
_cell.length_a   1.000
_cell.length_b   1.000
_cell.length_c   1.000
_cell.angle_alpha   90.00
_cell.angle_beta   90.00
_cell.angle_gamma   90.00
#
_symmetry.space_group_name_H-M   'P 1'
#
loop_
_entity.id
_entity.type
_entity.pdbx_description
1 polymer ?
#
loop_
_entity_poly.entity_id
_entity_poly.type
_entity_poly.pdbx_seq_one_letter_code
_entity_poly.pdbx_strand_id
1 'polypeptide(L)'
;MKPTVSADRIRVALSEARPAVLSFKQLVAATELSPSQTRRGLGILRDIAAQDHLPPLIWTLADGYRFSGDPVELEAYEQAIFKRKLNEFARLITDTIGPHAELDPEDEWVQLVLAQLNGIRAALDMLVRFRRGGTARVGR
;
A
#
# COMPACT_ATOMS: atom_id res chain seq x y z
N MET A 1 -1.92 16.37 11.76
CA MET A 1 -1.73 15.33 12.79
C MET A 1 -0.41 15.60 13.48
N LYS A 2 -0.32 15.48 14.81
CA LYS A 2 0.93 15.79 15.51
C LYS A 2 1.93 14.63 15.38
N PRO A 3 3.23 14.90 15.15
CA PRO A 3 4.27 13.88 15.20
C PRO A 3 4.25 13.13 16.53
N THR A 4 4.48 11.81 16.46
CA THR A 4 4.70 10.99 17.65
C THR A 4 6.17 10.62 17.73
N VAL A 5 6.67 10.33 18.93
CA VAL A 5 8.05 9.87 19.14
C VAL A 5 8.42 8.72 18.21
N SER A 6 7.48 7.79 17.98
CA SER A 6 7.71 6.66 17.07
C SER A 6 7.84 7.10 15.60
N ALA A 7 6.98 8.00 15.13
CA ALA A 7 7.06 8.52 13.76
C ALA A 7 8.32 9.37 13.53
N ASP A 8 8.71 10.18 14.51
CA ASP A 8 9.91 11.01 14.44
C ASP A 8 11.18 10.16 14.40
N ARG A 9 11.29 9.13 15.26
CA ARG A 9 12.42 8.18 15.22
C ARG A 9 12.55 7.49 13.87
N ILE A 10 11.43 7.06 13.29
CA ILE A 10 11.43 6.44 11.96
C ILE A 10 11.86 7.44 10.89
N ARG A 11 11.37 8.68 10.94
CA ARG A 11 11.75 9.76 10.00
C ARG A 11 13.25 10.04 10.07
N VAL A 12 13.82 10.13 11.28
CA VAL A 12 15.25 10.33 11.51
C VAL A 12 16.05 9.15 10.94
N ALA A 13 15.70 7.91 11.31
CA ALA A 13 16.38 6.71 10.82
C ALA A 13 16.37 6.60 9.29
N LEU A 14 15.24 6.92 8.64
CA LEU A 14 15.15 6.95 7.17
C LEU A 14 15.95 8.10 6.52
N SER A 15 16.18 9.20 7.25
CA SER A 15 16.97 10.32 6.75
C SER A 15 18.46 10.03 6.86
N GLU A 16 18.90 9.43 7.98
CA GLU A 16 20.29 9.03 8.23
C GLU A 16 20.74 7.87 7.36
N ALA A 17 19.83 6.95 7.01
CA ALA A 17 20.15 5.83 6.15
C ALA A 17 20.47 6.23 4.70
N ARG A 18 20.11 7.45 4.26
CA ARG A 18 20.26 7.85 2.85
C ARG A 18 21.74 7.82 2.40
N PRO A 19 22.04 7.31 1.20
CA PRO A 19 21.10 6.87 0.15
C PRO A 19 20.59 5.43 0.30
N ALA A 20 21.05 4.68 1.31
CA ALA A 20 20.56 3.34 1.58
C ALA A 20 19.12 3.37 2.12
N VAL A 21 18.50 2.20 2.10
CA VAL A 21 17.11 1.97 2.44
C VAL A 21 16.98 0.94 3.54
N LEU A 22 15.90 0.99 4.31
CA LEU A 22 15.72 0.13 5.47
C LEU A 22 14.55 -0.83 5.28
N SER A 23 14.82 -2.13 5.37
CA SER A 23 13.77 -3.15 5.55
C SER A 23 13.03 -2.93 6.87
N PHE A 24 11.86 -3.59 7.03
CA PHE A 24 11.13 -3.52 8.30
C PHE A 24 11.98 -3.97 9.50
N LYS A 25 12.79 -5.02 9.33
CA LYS A 25 13.68 -5.53 10.39
C LYS A 25 14.78 -4.51 10.74
N GLN A 26 15.36 -3.87 9.74
CA GLN A 26 16.37 -2.82 9.96
C GLN A 26 15.76 -1.57 10.61
N LEU A 27 14.53 -1.18 10.25
CA LEU A 27 13.83 -0.08 10.92
C LEU A 27 13.58 -0.36 12.40
N VAL A 28 13.12 -1.57 12.73
CA VAL A 28 12.92 -1.99 14.13
C VAL A 28 14.24 -1.88 14.90
N ALA A 29 15.34 -2.39 14.33
CA ALA A 29 16.65 -2.32 14.95
C ALA A 29 17.16 -0.88 15.10
N ALA A 30 17.07 -0.06 14.06
CA ALA A 30 17.60 1.30 14.04
C ALA A 30 16.84 2.29 14.92
N THR A 31 15.56 2.02 15.19
CA THR A 31 14.70 2.93 15.98
C THR A 31 14.49 2.48 17.43
N GLU A 32 14.95 1.27 17.76
CA GLU A 32 14.72 0.58 19.04
C GLU A 32 13.22 0.50 19.41
N LEU A 33 12.34 0.54 18.41
CA LEU A 33 10.90 0.42 18.60
C LEU A 33 10.48 -1.05 18.52
N SER A 34 9.43 -1.42 19.25
CA SER A 34 8.79 -2.72 19.01
C SER A 34 8.19 -2.80 17.59
N PRO A 35 7.96 -4.01 17.05
CA PRO A 35 7.30 -4.18 15.76
C PRO A 35 5.91 -3.51 15.69
N SER A 36 5.17 -3.48 16.80
CA SER A 36 3.86 -2.80 16.86
C SER A 36 4.01 -1.28 16.76
N GLN A 37 4.91 -0.70 17.56
CA GLN A 37 5.21 0.74 17.51
C GLN A 37 5.75 1.16 16.15
N THR A 38 6.57 0.33 15.52
CA THR A 38 7.11 0.60 14.17
C THR A 38 5.99 0.67 13.13
N ARG A 39 5.05 -0.30 13.14
CA ARG A 39 3.90 -0.27 12.22
C ARG A 39 3.01 0.94 12.43
N ARG A 40 2.70 1.27 13.70
CA ARG A 40 1.92 2.46 14.05
C ARG A 40 2.63 3.74 13.60
N GLY A 41 3.93 3.85 13.90
CA GLY A 41 4.75 5.00 13.51
C GLY A 41 4.85 5.19 11.99
N LEU A 42 4.97 4.11 11.22
CA LEU A 42 4.92 4.15 9.76
C LEU A 42 3.56 4.61 9.22
N GLY A 43 2.45 4.25 9.89
CA GLY A 43 1.13 4.78 9.56
C GLY A 43 1.06 6.28 9.78
N ILE A 44 1.43 6.71 10.99
CA ILE A 44 1.44 8.13 11.38
C ILE A 44 2.35 8.96 10.47
N LEU A 45 3.52 8.43 10.09
CA LEU A 45 4.45 9.12 9.22
C LEU A 45 3.90 9.32 7.80
N ARG A 46 3.09 8.38 7.28
CA ARG A 46 2.39 8.55 6.00
C ARG A 46 1.35 9.68 6.09
N ASP A 47 0.59 9.73 7.17
CA ASP A 47 -0.42 10.76 7.37
C ASP A 47 0.21 12.16 7.48
N ILE A 48 1.35 12.27 8.18
CA ILE A 48 2.16 13.51 8.24
C ILE A 48 2.68 13.87 6.86
N ALA A 49 3.26 12.92 6.12
CA ALA A 49 3.77 13.18 4.77
C ALA A 49 2.68 13.71 3.83
N ALA A 50 1.47 13.15 3.91
CA ALA A 50 0.33 13.61 3.13
C ALA A 50 -0.12 15.03 3.53
N GLN A 51 -0.11 15.36 4.82
CA GLN A 51 -0.52 16.66 5.33
C GLN A 51 0.48 17.77 5.03
N ASP A 52 1.78 17.45 5.12
CA ASP A 52 2.86 18.41 4.97
C ASP A 52 3.41 18.46 3.53
N HIS A 53 2.73 17.83 2.58
CA HIS A 53 3.12 17.73 1.17
C HIS A 53 4.55 17.20 0.95
N LEU A 54 4.97 16.29 1.82
CA LEU A 54 6.24 15.58 1.64
C LEU A 54 6.10 14.49 0.59
N PRO A 55 7.20 14.05 -0.06
CA PRO A 55 7.15 12.90 -0.94
C PRO A 55 6.52 11.68 -0.23
N PRO A 56 5.72 10.84 -0.92
CA PRO A 56 5.10 9.67 -0.31
C PRO A 56 6.11 8.67 0.28
N LEU A 57 5.77 8.09 1.44
CA LEU A 57 6.52 6.98 2.02
C LEU A 57 6.07 5.65 1.40
N ILE A 58 6.90 5.09 0.53
CA ILE A 58 6.67 3.82 -0.16
C ILE A 58 7.49 2.68 0.46
N TRP A 59 7.13 1.45 0.11
CA TRP A 59 7.89 0.25 0.48
C TRP A 59 7.96 -0.74 -0.69
N THR A 60 9.16 -1.22 -1.01
CA THR A 60 9.34 -2.35 -1.94
C THR A 60 10.12 -3.47 -1.26
N LEU A 61 9.98 -4.69 -1.78
CA LEU A 61 10.75 -5.83 -1.25
C LEU A 61 12.25 -5.65 -1.52
N ALA A 62 12.60 -5.10 -2.69
CA ALA A 62 13.99 -4.89 -3.10
C ALA A 62 14.65 -3.76 -2.32
N ASP A 63 13.92 -2.68 -2.07
CA ASP A 63 14.49 -1.42 -1.60
C ASP A 63 13.92 -0.95 -0.26
N GLY A 64 13.25 -1.81 0.51
CA GLY A 64 12.72 -1.42 1.83
C GLY A 64 11.84 -0.16 1.82
N TYR A 65 11.82 0.55 2.95
CA TYR A 65 11.07 1.80 3.14
C TYR A 65 11.88 3.02 2.70
N ARG A 66 11.26 3.91 1.92
CA ARG A 66 11.84 5.20 1.53
C ARG A 66 10.77 6.23 1.20
N PHE A 67 11.14 7.51 1.28
CA PHE A 67 10.37 8.58 0.66
C PHE A 67 10.75 8.68 -0.81
N SER A 68 9.77 8.65 -1.71
CA SER A 68 10.00 8.77 -3.16
C SER A 68 9.22 9.93 -3.75
N GLY A 69 9.90 10.76 -4.53
CA GLY A 69 9.30 11.79 -5.37
C GLY A 69 9.34 11.44 -6.85
N ASP A 70 9.82 10.25 -7.21
CA ASP A 70 9.92 9.80 -8.61
C ASP A 70 8.56 9.23 -9.07
N PRO A 71 7.88 9.86 -10.05
CA PRO A 71 6.61 9.36 -10.56
C PRO A 71 6.65 7.91 -11.06
N VAL A 72 7.78 7.45 -11.59
CA VAL A 72 7.92 6.07 -12.09
C VAL A 72 7.95 5.07 -10.94
N GLU A 73 8.69 5.37 -9.87
CA GLU A 73 8.71 4.53 -8.66
C GLU A 73 7.34 4.51 -7.98
N LEU A 74 6.67 5.67 -7.92
CA LEU A 74 5.34 5.81 -7.33
C LEU A 74 4.31 4.98 -8.13
N GLU A 75 4.28 5.10 -9.46
CA GLU A 75 3.37 4.33 -10.30
C GLU A 75 3.61 2.82 -10.16
N ALA A 76 4.88 2.38 -10.12
CA ALA A 76 5.22 0.98 -9.89
C ALA A 76 4.75 0.47 -8.52
N TYR A 77 4.91 1.30 -7.48
CA TYR A 77 4.43 0.99 -6.14
C TYR A 77 2.90 0.88 -6.11
N GLU A 78 2.19 1.86 -6.67
CA GLU A 78 0.72 1.88 -6.77
C GLU A 78 0.18 0.64 -7.49
N GLN A 79 0.78 0.27 -8.63
CA GLN A 79 0.43 -0.96 -9.36
C GLN A 79 0.60 -2.22 -8.50
N ALA A 80 1.67 -2.29 -7.71
CA ALA A 80 1.88 -3.39 -6.77
C ALA A 80 0.82 -3.39 -5.65
N ILE A 81 0.37 -2.22 -5.16
CA ILE A 81 -0.74 -2.12 -4.20
C ILE A 81 -2.03 -2.62 -4.82
N PHE A 82 -2.39 -2.16 -6.03
CA PHE A 82 -3.64 -2.56 -6.69
C PHE A 82 -3.69 -4.05 -6.94
N LYS A 83 -2.60 -4.66 -7.42
CA LYS A 83 -2.51 -6.11 -7.63
C LYS A 83 -2.71 -6.89 -6.34
N ARG A 84 -2.10 -6.45 -5.23
CA ARG A 84 -2.28 -7.09 -3.93
C ARG A 84 -3.74 -6.98 -3.46
N LYS A 85 -4.34 -5.79 -3.56
CA LYS A 85 -5.73 -5.58 -3.17
C LYS A 85 -6.70 -6.39 -4.02
N LEU A 86 -6.45 -6.49 -5.32
CA LEU A 86 -7.23 -7.34 -6.22
C LEU A 86 -7.22 -8.80 -5.76
N ASN A 87 -6.04 -9.33 -5.42
CA ASN A 87 -5.92 -10.70 -4.92
C ASN A 87 -6.59 -10.90 -3.56
N GLU A 88 -6.46 -9.94 -2.63
CA GLU A 88 -7.13 -9.97 -1.33
C GLU A 88 -8.66 -10.01 -1.49
N PHE A 89 -9.23 -9.13 -2.32
CA PHE A 89 -10.67 -9.10 -2.58
C PHE A 89 -11.16 -10.32 -3.36
N ALA A 90 -10.40 -10.78 -4.36
CA ALA A 90 -10.76 -11.98 -5.12
C ALA A 90 -10.91 -13.19 -4.20
N ARG A 91 -9.94 -13.40 -3.28
CA ARG A 91 -10.00 -14.48 -2.29
C ARG A 91 -11.14 -14.31 -1.30
N LEU A 92 -11.37 -13.10 -0.79
CA LEU A 92 -12.48 -12.84 0.12
C LEU A 92 -13.84 -13.17 -0.54
N ILE A 93 -13.99 -12.84 -1.83
CA ILE A 93 -15.18 -13.18 -2.61
C ILE A 93 -15.31 -14.69 -2.79
N THR A 94 -14.25 -15.37 -3.28
CA THR A 94 -14.35 -16.80 -3.63
C THR A 94 -14.39 -17.72 -2.42
N ASP A 95 -13.69 -17.37 -1.35
CA ASP A 95 -13.42 -18.29 -0.23
C ASP A 95 -14.36 -18.06 0.95
N THR A 96 -15.14 -16.97 0.95
CA THR A 96 -16.00 -16.63 2.10
C THR A 96 -17.34 -16.05 1.67
N ILE A 97 -17.36 -14.97 0.90
CA ILE A 97 -18.61 -14.22 0.66
C ILE A 97 -19.50 -14.91 -0.36
N GLY A 98 -18.92 -15.47 -1.43
CA GLY A 98 -19.65 -16.31 -2.39
C GLY A 98 -20.30 -17.52 -1.70
N PRO A 99 -19.53 -18.34 -0.98
CA PRO A 99 -20.09 -19.44 -0.20
C PRO A 99 -21.16 -19.01 0.82
N HIS A 100 -20.98 -17.85 1.47
CA HIS A 100 -22.00 -17.32 2.38
C HIS A 100 -23.31 -16.97 1.63
N ALA A 101 -23.21 -16.29 0.49
CA ALA A 101 -24.38 -15.96 -0.34
C ALA A 101 -25.07 -17.19 -0.92
N GLU A 102 -24.35 -18.31 -1.11
CA GLU A 102 -24.93 -19.60 -1.52
C GLU A 102 -25.67 -20.29 -0.36
N LEU A 103 -25.18 -20.14 0.87
CA LEU A 103 -25.81 -20.69 2.08
C LEU A 103 -27.11 -19.97 2.46
N ASP A 104 -27.17 -18.66 2.24
CA ASP A 104 -28.37 -17.84 2.48
C ASP A 104 -28.65 -16.89 1.30
N PRO A 105 -29.28 -17.39 0.22
CA PRO A 105 -29.52 -16.59 -0.98
C PRO A 105 -30.43 -15.39 -0.79
N GLU A 106 -31.33 -15.44 0.20
CA GLU A 106 -32.34 -14.42 0.47
C GLU A 106 -31.83 -13.32 1.42
N ASP A 107 -30.65 -13.48 2.03
CA ASP A 107 -30.04 -12.44 2.84
C ASP A 107 -29.57 -11.26 1.97
N GLU A 108 -30.36 -10.18 1.98
CA GLU A 108 -30.07 -8.94 1.26
C GLU A 108 -28.71 -8.34 1.61
N TRP A 109 -28.20 -8.53 2.84
CA TRP A 109 -26.92 -7.99 3.26
C TRP A 109 -25.75 -8.68 2.55
N VAL A 110 -25.71 -10.02 2.54
CA VAL A 110 -24.62 -10.74 1.87
C VAL A 110 -24.66 -10.53 0.36
N GLN A 111 -25.85 -10.45 -0.24
CA GLN A 111 -26.01 -10.15 -1.66
C GLN A 111 -25.48 -8.76 -2.00
N LEU A 112 -25.81 -7.74 -1.18
CA LEU A 112 -25.27 -6.39 -1.35
C LEU A 112 -23.74 -6.38 -1.24
N VAL A 113 -23.18 -7.01 -0.21
CA VAL A 113 -21.73 -7.09 -0.01
C VAL A 113 -21.06 -7.75 -1.22
N LEU A 114 -21.59 -8.89 -1.68
CA LEU A 114 -21.07 -9.62 -2.84
C LEU A 114 -21.10 -8.74 -4.10
N ALA A 115 -22.19 -8.03 -4.36
CA ALA A 115 -22.31 -7.11 -5.49
C ALA A 115 -21.27 -5.97 -5.43
N GLN A 116 -21.14 -5.30 -4.28
CA GLN A 116 -20.20 -4.19 -4.10
C GLN A 116 -18.74 -4.64 -4.25
N LEU A 117 -18.37 -5.77 -3.65
CA LEU A 117 -17.01 -6.28 -3.74
C LEU A 117 -16.67 -6.77 -5.16
N ASN A 118 -17.63 -7.32 -5.91
CA ASN A 118 -17.43 -7.63 -7.32
C ASN A 118 -17.19 -6.36 -8.15
N GLY A 119 -17.88 -5.26 -7.84
CA GLY A 119 -17.62 -3.95 -8.44
C GLY A 119 -16.20 -3.44 -8.16
N ILE A 120 -15.76 -3.50 -6.90
CA ILE A 120 -14.39 -3.13 -6.50
C ILE A 120 -13.35 -4.02 -7.19
N ARG A 121 -13.59 -5.34 -7.27
CA ARG A 121 -12.73 -6.29 -7.97
C ARG A 121 -12.58 -5.91 -9.45
N ALA A 122 -13.68 -5.58 -10.13
CA ALA A 122 -13.64 -5.16 -11.53
C ALA A 122 -12.85 -3.85 -11.72
N ALA A 123 -13.04 -2.86 -10.83
CA ALA A 123 -12.28 -1.61 -10.86
C ALA A 123 -10.77 -1.85 -10.69
N LEU A 124 -10.37 -2.68 -9.73
CA LEU A 124 -8.96 -3.02 -9.51
C LEU A 124 -8.37 -3.82 -10.67
N ASP A 125 -9.12 -4.74 -11.27
CA ASP A 125 -8.67 -5.49 -12.46
C ASP A 125 -8.40 -4.55 -13.64
N MET A 126 -9.24 -3.54 -13.86
CA MET A 126 -9.00 -2.48 -14.86
C MET A 126 -7.70 -1.71 -14.56
N LEU A 127 -7.48 -1.29 -13.32
CA LEU A 127 -6.26 -0.54 -12.94
C LEU A 127 -4.98 -1.36 -13.13
N VAL A 128 -5.00 -2.65 -12.76
CA VAL A 128 -3.85 -3.56 -12.90
C VAL A 128 -3.53 -3.84 -14.37
N ARG A 129 -4.54 -3.90 -15.23
CA ARG A 129 -4.35 -4.10 -16.68
C ARG A 129 -4.01 -2.82 -17.42
N PHE A 130 -4.38 -1.67 -16.85
CA PHE A 130 -4.10 -0.38 -17.44
C PHE A 130 -2.60 -0.15 -17.51
N ARG A 131 -2.06 -0.26 -18.71
CA ARG A 131 -0.71 0.18 -19.03
C ARG A 131 -0.83 1.61 -19.56
N ARG A 132 -0.30 2.60 -18.83
CA ARG A 132 -0.06 3.91 -19.44
C ARG A 132 0.77 3.69 -20.70
N GLY A 133 0.31 4.25 -21.82
CA GLY A 133 0.99 4.13 -23.10
C GLY A 133 2.48 4.39 -22.92
N GLY A 134 3.30 3.40 -23.24
CA GLY A 134 4.75 3.56 -23.22
C GLY A 134 5.09 4.74 -24.11
N THR A 135 5.84 5.70 -23.58
CA THR A 135 6.40 6.76 -24.40
C THR A 135 7.10 6.08 -25.57
N ALA A 136 6.69 6.52 -26.77
CA ALA A 136 7.38 6.21 -27.99
C ALA A 136 8.89 6.36 -27.74
N ARG A 137 9.67 5.36 -28.16
CA ARG A 137 11.10 5.55 -28.42
C ARG A 137 11.23 6.85 -29.19
N VAL A 138 11.77 7.88 -28.54
CA VAL A 138 12.30 9.03 -29.25
C VAL A 138 13.55 8.51 -29.93
N GLY A 139 13.39 8.10 -31.18
CA GLY A 139 14.51 7.99 -32.09
C GLY A 139 15.09 9.38 -32.29
N ARG A 140 16.36 9.55 -31.94
CA ARG A 140 17.40 10.23 -32.72
C ARG A 140 18.74 9.95 -32.08
#